data_AF-A0A1J5SER6-F1
#
_entry.id   AF-A0A1J5SER6-F1
#
_cell.length_a   1.000
_cell.length_b   1.000
_cell.length_c   1.000
_cell.angle_alpha   90.00
_cell.angle_beta   90.00
_cell.angle_gamma   90.00
#
_symmetry.space_group_name_H-M   'P 1'
#
loop_
_entity.id
_entity.type
_entity.pdbx_description
1 polymer ?
#
loop_
_entity_poly.entity_id
_entity_poly.type
_entity_poly.pdbx_seq_one_letter_code
_entity_poly.pdbx_strand_id
1 'polypeptide(L)'
;MTLDAIREATIEEIIKPMLPKELIKGDIKYLVNPTGRFVVGGPQGDCGLTGRKIIVDTYGGAAPHGGGAFSGKDPSKVDRSAAYAGRYVAKNIVAAGLASRCLVQVSYAIGVARPTSVMVETYGTGKVSNEVLTALVLEHFDLRPKGIVKMLDLLRPIYAKTAAYGHFGRDEPEFTWEATDKAAALRASI
;
A
#
# COMPACT_ATOMS: atom_id res chain seq x y z
N MET A 1 36.65 1.16 2.16
CA MET A 1 36.23 -0.12 2.76
C MET A 1 36.42 -1.24 1.74
N THR A 2 36.81 -2.42 2.18
CA THR A 2 36.85 -3.62 1.33
C THR A 2 35.44 -4.15 1.08
N LEU A 3 35.25 -4.99 0.06
CA LEU A 3 33.95 -5.62 -0.21
C LEU A 3 33.50 -6.53 0.94
N ASP A 4 34.44 -7.25 1.57
CA ASP A 4 34.15 -8.10 2.72
C ASP A 4 33.65 -7.28 3.91
N ALA A 5 34.30 -6.14 4.22
CA ALA A 5 33.86 -5.26 5.29
C ALA A 5 32.46 -4.67 5.02
N ILE A 6 32.15 -4.33 3.77
CA ILE A 6 30.80 -3.86 3.39
C ILE A 6 29.78 -5.00 3.54
N ARG A 7 30.14 -6.21 3.11
CA ARG A 7 29.27 -7.39 3.18
C ARG A 7 28.93 -7.71 4.63
N GLU A 8 29.92 -7.79 5.50
CA GLU A 8 29.76 -8.05 6.93
C GLU A 8 28.88 -6.97 7.58
N ALA A 9 29.24 -5.70 7.43
CA ALA A 9 28.46 -4.59 8.01
C ALA A 9 27.01 -4.56 7.50
N THR A 10 26.78 -4.82 6.21
CA THR A 10 25.40 -4.88 5.66
C THR A 10 24.60 -6.04 6.28
N ILE A 11 25.22 -7.20 6.47
CA ILE A 11 24.53 -8.36 7.05
C ILE A 11 24.23 -8.12 8.54
N GLU A 12 25.22 -7.73 9.33
CA GLU A 12 25.09 -7.60 10.79
C GLU A 12 24.32 -6.36 11.22
N GLU A 13 24.51 -5.22 10.55
CA GLU A 13 23.96 -3.93 10.99
C GLU A 13 22.66 -3.54 10.26
N ILE A 14 22.37 -4.14 9.10
CA ILE A 14 21.18 -3.80 8.29
C ILE A 14 20.23 -4.99 8.14
N ILE A 15 20.70 -6.12 7.62
CA ILE A 15 19.79 -7.23 7.27
C ILE A 15 19.29 -7.95 8.53
N LYS A 16 20.20 -8.43 9.39
CA LYS A 16 19.82 -9.19 10.59
C LYS A 16 18.95 -8.39 11.57
N PRO A 17 19.19 -7.09 11.84
CA PRO A 17 18.35 -6.32 12.76
C PRO A 17 16.93 -6.05 12.22
N MET A 18 16.74 -6.09 10.90
CA MET A 18 15.45 -5.80 10.26
C MET A 18 14.55 -7.04 10.11
N LEU A 19 15.11 -8.24 10.22
CA LEU A 19 14.36 -9.48 10.06
C LEU A 19 14.07 -10.14 11.42
N PRO A 20 12.87 -10.69 11.63
CA PRO A 20 12.58 -11.52 12.80
C PRO A 20 13.57 -12.69 12.91
N LYS A 21 14.18 -12.88 14.09
CA LYS A 21 15.27 -13.84 14.30
C LYS A 21 14.88 -15.28 13.94
N GLU A 22 13.62 -15.63 14.17
CA GLU A 22 13.04 -16.94 13.86
C GLU A 22 12.94 -17.26 12.37
N LEU A 23 13.00 -16.25 11.50
CA LEU A 23 13.06 -16.39 10.05
C LEU A 23 14.51 -16.52 9.55
N ILE A 24 15.51 -16.14 10.36
CA ILE A 24 16.93 -16.24 10.03
C ILE A 24 17.44 -17.63 10.42
N LYS A 25 17.02 -18.65 9.65
CA LYS A 25 17.41 -20.05 9.86
C LYS A 25 17.64 -20.78 8.54
N GLY A 26 18.41 -21.87 8.60
CA GLY A 26 18.74 -22.68 7.44
C GLY A 26 19.86 -22.09 6.59
N ASP A 27 19.97 -22.56 5.35
CA ASP A 27 20.97 -22.09 4.38
C ASP A 27 20.49 -20.78 3.71
N ILE A 28 20.92 -19.64 4.27
CA ILE A 28 20.56 -18.31 3.77
C ILE A 28 21.63 -17.80 2.80
N LYS A 29 21.20 -17.46 1.60
CA LYS A 29 22.05 -16.83 0.58
C LYS A 29 22.00 -15.31 0.70
N TYR A 30 23.03 -14.72 1.31
CA TYR A 30 23.21 -13.27 1.32
C TYR A 30 23.91 -12.79 0.04
N LEU A 31 23.23 -11.98 -0.76
CA LEU A 31 23.75 -11.37 -1.98
C LEU A 31 23.97 -9.86 -1.77
N VAL A 32 25.08 -9.49 -1.11
CA VAL A 32 25.47 -8.09 -0.89
C VAL A 32 26.43 -7.67 -1.99
N ASN A 33 26.11 -6.57 -2.69
CA ASN A 33 26.87 -6.01 -3.80
C ASN A 33 27.40 -7.10 -4.77
N PRO A 34 26.52 -7.92 -5.36
CA PRO A 34 26.93 -9.10 -6.14
C PRO A 34 27.77 -8.77 -7.38
N THR A 35 27.70 -7.52 -7.88
CA THR A 35 28.53 -7.02 -8.99
C THR A 35 29.90 -6.49 -8.53
N GLY A 36 30.18 -6.53 -7.22
CA GLY A 36 31.38 -5.99 -6.62
C GLY A 36 31.26 -4.50 -6.31
N ARG A 37 32.09 -3.68 -6.95
CA ARG A 37 32.25 -2.26 -6.60
C ARG A 37 31.07 -1.41 -7.08
N PHE A 38 30.36 -0.77 -6.15
CA PHE A 38 29.28 0.18 -6.44
C PHE A 38 29.63 1.57 -5.88
N VAL A 39 30.20 2.44 -6.72
CA VAL A 39 30.66 3.79 -6.31
C VAL A 39 29.89 4.89 -7.02
N VAL A 40 29.70 4.77 -8.33
CA VAL A 40 28.84 5.70 -9.09
C VAL A 40 27.39 5.26 -8.90
N GLY A 41 26.54 6.16 -8.43
CA GLY A 41 25.13 5.88 -8.17
C GLY A 41 24.25 7.11 -8.40
N GLY A 42 22.97 6.99 -8.05
CA GLY A 42 21.99 8.06 -8.27
C GLY A 42 21.77 8.38 -9.75
N PRO A 43 21.27 9.59 -10.08
CA PRO A 43 20.94 9.99 -11.44
C PRO A 43 22.10 9.94 -12.44
N GLN A 44 23.36 9.96 -11.96
CA GLN A 44 24.54 9.83 -12.81
C GLN A 44 24.67 8.42 -13.41
N GLY A 45 24.26 7.39 -12.67
CA GLY A 45 24.38 5.98 -13.08
C GLY A 45 23.13 5.42 -13.75
N ASP A 46 21.94 5.91 -13.38
CA ASP A 46 20.66 5.46 -13.94
C ASP A 46 19.60 6.56 -13.88
N CYS A 47 18.87 6.77 -14.97
CA CYS A 47 17.87 7.83 -15.07
C CYS A 47 16.60 7.47 -14.28
N GLY A 48 16.20 8.35 -13.36
CA GLY A 48 14.98 8.20 -12.57
C GLY A 48 13.79 8.93 -13.18
N LEU A 49 12.61 8.30 -13.16
CA LEU A 49 11.34 8.93 -13.54
C LEU A 49 10.26 8.66 -12.48
N THR A 50 9.41 9.65 -12.23
CA THR A 50 8.24 9.52 -11.36
C THR A 50 7.34 8.39 -11.82
N GLY A 51 6.85 7.57 -10.88
CA GLY A 51 5.93 6.47 -11.18
C GLY A 51 6.57 5.18 -11.72
N ARG A 52 7.90 5.03 -11.62
CA ARG A 52 8.61 3.80 -12.03
C ARG A 52 8.82 2.79 -10.91
N LYS A 53 8.12 2.95 -9.78
CA LYS A 53 8.22 2.08 -8.58
C LYS A 53 6.85 1.72 -7.98
N ILE A 54 5.77 1.75 -8.78
CA ILE A 54 4.39 1.55 -8.30
C ILE A 54 4.13 0.23 -7.53
N ILE A 55 4.88 -0.83 -7.83
CA ILE A 55 4.78 -2.09 -7.07
C ILE A 55 5.51 -2.01 -5.72
N VAL A 56 6.64 -1.29 -5.66
CA VAL A 56 7.35 -0.98 -4.41
C VAL A 56 6.52 -0.04 -3.54
N ASP A 57 5.82 0.93 -4.16
CA ASP A 57 4.95 1.87 -3.47
C ASP A 57 3.73 1.20 -2.80
N THR A 58 3.36 -0.01 -3.25
CA THR A 58 2.13 -0.71 -2.85
C THR A 58 2.39 -2.01 -2.10
N TYR A 59 2.18 -3.16 -2.75
CA TYR A 59 2.05 -4.45 -2.09
C TYR A 59 3.13 -5.46 -2.50
N GLY A 60 4.22 -5.02 -3.14
CA GLY A 60 5.36 -5.88 -3.47
C GLY A 60 5.01 -7.07 -4.39
N GLY A 61 3.90 -6.97 -5.14
CA GLY A 61 3.40 -8.05 -6.00
C GLY A 61 2.41 -9.01 -5.33
N ALA A 62 2.12 -8.86 -4.03
CA ALA A 62 1.16 -9.69 -3.31
C ALA A 62 -0.32 -9.44 -3.72
N ALA A 63 -0.57 -8.31 -4.38
CA ALA A 63 -1.86 -7.91 -4.93
C ALA A 63 -1.69 -7.29 -6.33
N PRO A 64 -2.69 -7.41 -7.23
CA PRO A 64 -2.66 -6.75 -8.53
C PRO A 64 -2.68 -5.22 -8.39
N HIS A 65 -2.25 -4.53 -9.44
CA HIS A 65 -2.16 -3.07 -9.47
C HIS A 65 -2.87 -2.50 -10.70
N GLY A 66 -3.62 -1.40 -10.53
CA GLY A 66 -4.41 -0.77 -11.61
C GLY A 66 -3.58 0.06 -12.61
N GLY A 67 -2.29 0.25 -12.35
CA GLY A 67 -1.31 0.88 -13.25
C GLY A 67 -1.02 2.37 -12.96
N GLY A 68 -1.91 3.10 -12.30
CA GLY A 68 -1.73 4.51 -11.98
C GLY A 68 -0.65 4.78 -10.93
N ALA A 69 0.33 5.64 -11.24
CA ALA A 69 1.31 6.11 -10.26
C ALA A 69 0.72 7.09 -9.23
N PHE A 70 1.40 7.30 -8.10
CA PHE A 70 0.91 8.19 -7.03
C PHE A 70 1.60 9.55 -6.99
N SER A 71 2.94 9.59 -6.91
CA SER A 71 3.72 10.82 -6.70
C SER A 71 3.51 11.86 -7.80
N GLY A 72 3.41 13.13 -7.41
CA GLY A 72 3.12 14.27 -8.30
C GLY A 72 1.64 14.52 -8.60
N LYS A 73 0.72 13.73 -8.05
CA LYS A 73 -0.74 13.88 -8.29
C LYS A 73 -1.48 14.44 -7.07
N ASP A 74 -2.24 15.49 -7.26
CA ASP A 74 -3.19 15.98 -6.24
C ASP A 74 -4.34 14.97 -6.03
N PRO A 75 -5.08 15.01 -4.90
CA PRO A 75 -6.04 13.96 -4.54
C PRO A 75 -7.31 13.93 -5.40
N SER A 76 -7.52 14.88 -6.33
CA SER A 76 -8.57 14.73 -7.36
C SER A 76 -8.27 13.60 -8.35
N LYS A 77 -7.02 13.12 -8.44
CA LYS A 77 -6.61 12.04 -9.32
C LYS A 77 -6.85 10.71 -8.62
N VAL A 78 -7.85 9.98 -9.12
CA VAL A 78 -8.31 8.71 -8.54
C VAL A 78 -7.22 7.64 -8.49
N ASP A 79 -6.20 7.71 -9.34
CA ASP A 79 -5.01 6.85 -9.23
C ASP A 79 -4.41 6.84 -7.82
N ARG A 80 -4.38 7.99 -7.15
CA ARG A 80 -3.89 8.12 -5.78
C ARG A 80 -5.03 7.96 -4.78
N SER A 81 -6.07 8.78 -4.89
CA SER A 81 -7.10 8.84 -3.85
C SER A 81 -7.92 7.56 -3.76
N ALA A 82 -8.29 6.93 -4.88
CA ALA A 82 -9.03 5.67 -4.85
C ALA A 82 -8.15 4.47 -4.45
N ALA A 83 -6.85 4.49 -4.77
CA ALA A 83 -5.91 3.49 -4.26
C ALA A 83 -5.80 3.56 -2.73
N TYR A 84 -5.71 4.77 -2.16
CA TYR A 84 -5.71 4.99 -0.72
C TYR A 84 -7.04 4.58 -0.09
N ALA A 85 -8.18 4.91 -0.72
CA ALA A 85 -9.48 4.45 -0.26
C ALA A 85 -9.60 2.92 -0.30
N GLY A 86 -9.09 2.27 -1.35
CA GLY A 86 -9.06 0.81 -1.45
C GLY A 86 -8.24 0.16 -0.32
N ARG A 87 -7.07 0.75 0.01
CA ARG A 87 -6.28 0.35 1.18
C ARG A 87 -7.09 0.50 2.47
N TYR A 88 -7.68 1.66 2.68
CA TYR A 88 -8.46 1.98 3.88
C TYR A 88 -9.64 1.02 4.06
N VAL A 89 -10.39 0.74 2.99
CA VAL A 89 -11.49 -0.22 2.99
C VAL A 89 -10.99 -1.63 3.33
N ALA A 90 -9.98 -2.15 2.61
CA ALA A 90 -9.47 -3.49 2.82
C ALA A 90 -8.92 -3.67 4.25
N LYS A 91 -8.17 -2.68 4.75
CA LYS A 91 -7.62 -2.69 6.12
C LYS A 91 -8.73 -2.70 7.17
N ASN A 92 -9.80 -1.92 6.98
CA ASN A 92 -10.93 -1.90 7.90
C ASN A 92 -11.76 -3.18 7.88
N ILE A 93 -11.96 -3.83 6.72
CA ILE A 93 -12.62 -5.14 6.63
C ILE A 93 -11.84 -6.20 7.42
N VAL A 94 -10.51 -6.24 7.25
CA VAL A 94 -9.65 -7.19 7.98
C VAL A 94 -9.62 -6.86 9.48
N ALA A 95 -9.48 -5.59 9.85
CA ALA A 95 -9.48 -5.16 11.26
C ALA A 95 -10.84 -5.38 11.95
N ALA A 96 -11.95 -5.31 11.21
CA ALA A 96 -13.27 -5.68 11.70
C ALA A 96 -13.38 -7.18 11.99
N GLY A 97 -12.43 -7.98 11.50
CA GLY A 97 -12.44 -9.43 11.63
C GLY A 97 -13.45 -10.09 10.69
N LEU A 98 -13.82 -9.42 9.60
CA LEU A 98 -14.76 -9.92 8.59
C LEU A 98 -14.07 -10.81 7.55
N ALA A 99 -12.75 -10.69 7.39
CA ALA A 99 -11.90 -11.56 6.60
C ALA A 99 -10.47 -11.54 7.14
N SER A 100 -9.65 -12.55 6.83
CA SER A 100 -8.20 -12.50 7.12
C SER A 100 -7.37 -11.98 5.94
N ARG A 101 -7.94 -11.99 4.73
CA ARG A 101 -7.37 -11.39 3.52
C ARG A 101 -8.47 -10.69 2.74
N CYS A 102 -8.18 -9.50 2.21
CA CYS A 102 -9.15 -8.72 1.43
C CYS A 102 -8.45 -7.97 0.30
N LEU A 103 -8.98 -8.10 -0.91
CA LEU A 103 -8.67 -7.27 -2.07
C LEU A 103 -9.88 -6.39 -2.39
N VAL A 104 -9.64 -5.13 -2.72
CA VAL A 104 -10.66 -4.18 -3.18
C VAL A 104 -10.24 -3.63 -4.53
N GLN A 105 -11.13 -3.67 -5.51
CA GLN A 105 -10.94 -3.02 -6.81
C GLN A 105 -12.03 -1.97 -7.01
N VAL A 106 -11.65 -0.80 -7.52
CA VAL A 106 -12.55 0.29 -7.88
C VAL A 106 -12.13 0.83 -9.25
N SER A 107 -13.10 1.16 -10.11
CA SER A 107 -12.85 1.80 -11.41
C SER A 107 -13.70 3.05 -11.60
N TYR A 108 -13.26 3.96 -12.47
CA TYR A 108 -13.94 5.23 -12.76
C TYR A 108 -13.93 5.53 -14.25
N ALA A 109 -14.96 6.25 -14.71
CA ALA A 109 -14.96 6.94 -15.99
C ALA A 109 -14.70 8.45 -15.77
N ILE A 110 -13.95 9.08 -16.68
CA ILE A 110 -13.66 10.51 -16.59
C ILE A 110 -14.95 11.34 -16.57
N GLY A 111 -15.05 12.28 -15.62
CA GLY A 111 -16.25 13.11 -15.44
C GLY A 111 -17.41 12.45 -14.67
N VAL A 112 -17.31 11.16 -14.34
CA VAL A 112 -18.35 10.44 -13.57
C VAL A 112 -17.94 10.35 -12.11
N ALA A 113 -18.81 10.84 -11.21
CA ALA A 113 -18.49 10.91 -9.79
C ALA A 113 -18.53 9.54 -9.09
N ARG A 114 -19.51 8.70 -9.41
CA ARG A 114 -19.62 7.35 -8.82
C ARG A 114 -18.67 6.39 -9.53
N PRO A 115 -18.07 5.43 -8.81
CA PRO A 115 -17.31 4.36 -9.45
C PRO A 115 -18.14 3.62 -10.50
N THR A 116 -17.51 3.23 -11.60
CA THR A 116 -18.11 2.35 -12.60
C THR A 116 -18.17 0.90 -12.12
N SER A 117 -17.27 0.50 -11.23
CA SER A 117 -17.34 -0.79 -10.52
C SER A 117 -16.69 -0.71 -9.14
N VAL A 118 -17.18 -1.55 -8.22
CA VAL A 118 -16.58 -1.85 -6.92
C VAL A 118 -16.63 -3.36 -6.73
N MET A 119 -15.51 -3.97 -6.37
CA MET A 119 -15.42 -5.41 -6.11
C MET A 119 -14.62 -5.65 -4.84
N VAL A 120 -15.12 -6.56 -3.99
CA VAL A 120 -14.40 -7.12 -2.85
C VAL A 120 -14.12 -8.60 -3.11
N GLU A 121 -12.89 -9.04 -2.84
CA GLU A 121 -12.49 -10.45 -2.89
C GLU A 121 -11.75 -10.84 -1.60
N THR A 122 -12.25 -11.85 -0.90
CA THR A 122 -11.69 -12.33 0.37
C THR A 122 -10.87 -13.61 0.26
N TYR A 123 -10.77 -14.18 -0.94
CA TYR A 123 -10.04 -15.43 -1.21
C TYR A 123 -10.50 -16.59 -0.31
N GLY A 124 -11.81 -16.67 -0.05
CA GLY A 124 -12.41 -17.70 0.81
C GLY A 124 -12.20 -17.49 2.31
N THR A 125 -11.66 -16.35 2.74
CA THR A 125 -11.43 -16.05 4.17
C THR A 125 -12.53 -15.22 4.83
N GLY A 126 -13.53 -14.80 4.05
CA GLY A 126 -14.65 -13.98 4.52
C GLY A 126 -15.60 -14.73 5.46
N LYS A 127 -16.12 -14.04 6.47
CA LYS A 127 -17.20 -14.54 7.35
C LYS A 127 -18.59 -14.41 6.74
N VAL A 128 -18.73 -13.54 5.74
CA VAL A 128 -19.92 -13.36 4.92
C VAL A 128 -19.50 -13.33 3.45
N SER A 129 -20.47 -13.35 2.53
CA SER A 129 -20.16 -13.36 1.10
C SER A 129 -19.50 -12.07 0.61
N ASN A 130 -18.77 -12.15 -0.50
CA ASN A 130 -18.12 -11.01 -1.13
C ASN A 130 -19.15 -9.94 -1.57
N GLU A 131 -20.37 -10.34 -1.93
CA GLU A 131 -21.47 -9.44 -2.28
C GLU A 131 -21.96 -8.64 -1.06
N VAL A 132 -22.11 -9.29 0.10
CA VAL A 132 -22.47 -8.62 1.36
C VAL A 132 -21.39 -7.62 1.74
N LEU A 133 -20.11 -7.99 1.66
CA LEU A 133 -19.01 -7.07 1.93
C LEU A 133 -19.00 -5.90 0.95
N THR A 134 -19.26 -6.15 -0.33
CA THR A 134 -19.34 -5.08 -1.34
C THR A 134 -20.46 -4.10 -1.03
N ALA A 135 -21.63 -4.59 -0.58
CA ALA A 135 -22.75 -3.75 -0.15
C ALA A 135 -22.38 -2.88 1.06
N LEU A 136 -21.75 -3.47 2.08
CA LEU A 136 -21.27 -2.73 3.26
C LEU A 136 -20.25 -1.66 2.89
N VAL A 137 -19.36 -1.95 1.91
CA VAL A 137 -18.41 -0.95 1.42
C VAL A 137 -19.14 0.26 0.82
N LEU A 138 -20.15 0.02 -0.01
CA LEU A 138 -20.94 1.08 -0.64
C LEU A 138 -21.78 1.88 0.36
N GLU A 139 -22.14 1.28 1.50
CA GLU A 139 -22.87 1.94 2.58
C GLU A 139 -21.97 2.80 3.48
N HIS A 140 -20.80 2.28 3.87
CA HIS A 140 -19.97 2.92 4.90
C HIS A 140 -18.89 3.87 4.36
N PHE A 141 -18.57 3.80 3.06
CA PHE A 141 -17.49 4.56 2.42
C PHE A 141 -17.99 5.35 1.20
N ASP A 142 -17.79 6.67 1.21
CA ASP A 142 -18.08 7.51 0.04
C ASP A 142 -16.93 7.44 -0.96
N LEU A 143 -17.05 6.54 -1.92
CA LEU A 143 -16.06 6.32 -2.97
C LEU A 143 -16.15 7.30 -4.15
N ARG A 144 -16.91 8.40 -4.05
CA ARG A 144 -16.80 9.49 -5.05
C ARG A 144 -15.48 10.24 -4.82
N PRO A 145 -14.78 10.79 -5.84
CA PRO A 145 -13.49 11.46 -5.65
C PRO A 145 -13.51 12.52 -4.54
N LYS A 146 -14.52 13.39 -4.51
CA LYS A 146 -14.69 14.40 -3.44
C LYS A 146 -15.01 13.77 -2.07
N GLY A 147 -15.77 12.68 -2.06
CA GLY A 147 -16.07 11.89 -0.86
C GLY A 147 -14.80 11.33 -0.23
N ILE A 148 -13.93 10.72 -1.06
CA ILE A 148 -12.64 10.18 -0.64
C ILE A 148 -11.74 11.29 -0.07
N VAL A 149 -11.64 12.43 -0.76
CA VAL A 149 -10.84 13.57 -0.30
C VAL A 149 -11.28 14.04 1.09
N LYS A 150 -12.60 14.11 1.34
CA LYS A 150 -13.15 14.49 2.65
C LYS A 150 -12.93 13.39 3.70
N MET A 151 -13.21 12.15 3.34
CA MET A 151 -13.12 10.99 4.24
C MET A 151 -11.70 10.78 4.78
N LEU A 152 -10.69 11.03 3.94
CA LEU A 152 -9.28 10.83 4.28
C LEU A 152 -8.54 12.14 4.55
N ASP A 153 -9.24 13.27 4.61
CA ASP A 153 -8.65 14.59 4.83
C ASP A 153 -7.39 14.85 3.97
N LEU A 154 -7.55 14.75 2.65
CA LEU A 154 -6.42 14.71 1.72
C LEU A 154 -5.92 16.10 1.26
N LEU A 155 -6.67 17.19 1.47
CA LEU A 155 -6.25 18.53 1.03
C LEU A 155 -5.26 19.17 2.00
N ARG A 156 -4.14 18.47 2.23
CA ARG A 156 -3.07 18.86 3.14
C ARG A 156 -1.70 18.49 2.54
N PRO A 157 -0.60 19.14 2.95
CA PRO A 157 0.74 18.84 2.45
C PRO A 157 1.35 17.59 3.11
N ILE A 158 0.70 16.43 2.94
CA ILE A 158 1.02 15.18 3.67
C ILE A 158 1.82 14.14 2.86
N TYR A 159 2.14 14.43 1.60
CA TYR A 159 2.55 13.39 0.65
C TYR A 159 4.05 13.14 0.52
N ALA A 160 4.91 14.06 0.97
CA ALA A 160 6.36 13.90 0.75
C ALA A 160 6.90 12.63 1.42
N LYS A 161 6.41 12.33 2.64
CA LYS A 161 6.78 11.12 3.39
C LYS A 161 6.37 9.82 2.68
N THR A 162 5.40 9.83 1.77
CA THR A 162 4.92 8.61 1.09
C THR A 162 5.83 8.19 -0.06
N ALA A 163 6.65 9.10 -0.59
CA ALA A 163 7.38 8.93 -1.85
C ALA A 163 8.61 8.00 -1.76
N ALA A 164 8.90 7.47 -0.57
CA ALA A 164 9.89 6.43 -0.31
C ALA A 164 9.38 5.51 0.80
N TYR A 165 9.84 4.26 0.80
CA TYR A 165 9.48 3.23 1.79
C TYR A 165 8.00 2.84 1.81
N GLY A 166 7.30 3.04 0.69
CA GLY A 166 5.92 2.60 0.52
C GLY A 166 4.87 3.59 1.04
N HIS A 167 3.71 3.56 0.38
CA HIS A 167 2.55 4.37 0.74
C HIS A 167 1.66 3.69 1.80
N PHE A 168 1.81 2.39 2.00
CA PHE A 168 0.94 1.57 2.84
C PHE A 168 1.70 0.82 3.92
N GLY A 169 1.02 0.50 5.02
CA GLY A 169 1.58 -0.29 6.12
C GLY A 169 2.46 0.49 7.10
N ARG A 170 2.31 1.82 7.16
CA ARG A 170 3.08 2.72 8.04
C ARG A 170 2.14 3.52 8.93
N ASP A 171 2.44 3.59 10.22
CA ASP A 171 1.56 4.19 11.24
C ASP A 171 1.85 5.69 11.48
N GLU A 172 2.14 6.42 10.40
CA GLU A 172 2.34 7.88 10.48
C GLU A 172 0.98 8.59 10.61
N PRO A 173 0.87 9.66 11.41
CA PRO A 173 -0.40 10.37 11.62
C PRO A 173 -0.95 11.02 10.34
N GLU A 174 -0.09 11.33 9.38
CA GLU A 174 -0.48 11.86 8.09
C GLU A 174 -1.22 10.84 7.20
N PHE A 175 -1.04 9.53 7.45
CA PHE A 175 -1.55 8.47 6.59
C PHE A 175 -2.93 8.00 7.06
N THR A 176 -3.90 8.87 6.90
CA THR A 176 -5.30 8.64 7.31
C THR A 176 -5.92 7.37 6.73
N TRP A 177 -5.46 6.92 5.55
CA TRP A 177 -5.88 5.65 4.94
C TRP A 177 -5.38 4.39 5.65
N GLU A 178 -4.49 4.52 6.63
CA GLU A 178 -4.06 3.44 7.50
C GLU A 178 -4.90 3.33 8.79
N ALA A 179 -5.83 4.25 9.04
CA ALA A 179 -6.72 4.16 10.20
C ALA A 179 -7.70 2.97 10.07
N THR A 180 -8.08 2.41 11.21
CA THR A 180 -9.05 1.30 11.32
C THR A 180 -10.31 1.70 12.07
N ASP A 181 -10.69 2.97 11.98
CA ASP A 181 -11.80 3.61 12.69
C ASP A 181 -13.19 3.20 12.18
N LYS A 182 -13.29 2.64 10.97
CA LYS A 182 -14.55 2.07 10.43
C LYS A 182 -14.77 0.62 10.85
N ALA A 183 -13.77 -0.05 11.41
CA ALA A 183 -13.82 -1.48 11.71
C ALA A 183 -14.96 -1.86 12.68
N ALA A 184 -15.19 -1.06 13.72
CA ALA A 184 -16.27 -1.30 14.68
C ALA A 184 -17.66 -1.15 14.05
N ALA A 185 -17.85 -0.10 13.23
CA ALA A 185 -19.10 0.12 12.51
C ALA A 185 -19.38 -1.02 11.52
N LEU A 186 -18.38 -1.45 10.76
CA LEU A 186 -18.51 -2.58 9.84
C LEU A 186 -18.89 -3.88 10.55
N ARG A 187 -18.28 -4.15 11.71
CA ARG A 187 -18.60 -5.35 12.51
C ARG A 187 -20.04 -5.31 13.03
N ALA A 188 -20.57 -4.14 13.35
CA ALA A 188 -21.93 -3.99 13.88
C ALA A 188 -23.03 -4.09 12.81
N SER A 189 -22.68 -3.95 11.53
CA SER A 189 -23.59 -4.05 10.39
C SER A 189 -23.75 -5.47 9.83
N ILE A 190 -23.20 -6.47 10.51
CA ILE A 190 -23.33 -7.91 10.20
C ILE A 190 -24.00 -8.60 11.39
#